data_AF-A0A0D2TI58-F1
#
_entry.id   AF-A0A0D2TI58-F1
#
_cell.length_a   1.000
_cell.length_b   1.000
_cell.length_c   1.000
_cell.angle_alpha   90.00
_cell.angle_beta   90.00
_cell.angle_gamma   90.00
#
_symmetry.space_group_name_H-M   'P 1'
#
loop_
_entity.id
_entity.type
_entity.pdbx_description
1 polymer ?
#
loop_
_entity_poly.entity_id
_entity_poly.type
_entity_poly.pdbx_seq_one_letter_code
_entity_poly.pdbx_strand_id
1 'polypeptide(L)'
;MSALHSADSFLLSLSRAFCSPLAVFIQIQGCVICLTLAIGWAFAAYVRKREINRIEDGIKGGNSFAFLCHDIYELEHSNQVNLPRVSVVMPLKGFGEHNLHNWKSQITSLYGGPIEFLFVVESTEDPAYHAVSQLITEFKGDVDARVIVAGLSTTCSQKIHNQLVGVENMHKDSKYVLFLDDDVRFHPGSIGVLTTEMEKNPEIFIQTGYPLDLPSGTLGSYCIYEYHMPCSMGFATGGKTFFLWGGCMMMHADDFRHDNYGVVSGLRDGGYSDDMTLAAIAGAHKRLITSPPVAVFPHPIASDLTFSRYWNYLRKQTFVLESYISTVNWLMNRALFLTHFYLSWGFVAPYFMAMVHVAAALQIYIKGYSYGETTCTSGGLLLAIWLAICTFTELLSMWNLTRIEVQLCNILSPEAPKLSLDYYNWSMIFVAMLVDNFLYPISAFWSHFSQTINWSGIRYNLKNGKIHKIERNKDKGPEFTDLGGKHLYGKKAATPKASLLGSLGRSLAHWHQPKKYDV
;
A
#
# COMPACT_ATOMS: atom_id res chain seq x y z
N MET A 1 37.11 15.77 -35.22
CA MET A 1 36.18 16.87 -35.62
C MET A 1 34.96 16.36 -36.41
N SER A 2 35.10 15.50 -37.44
CA SER A 2 33.97 14.97 -38.22
C SER A 2 32.90 14.22 -37.39
N ALA A 3 33.29 13.34 -36.47
CA ALA A 3 32.35 12.61 -35.61
C ALA A 3 31.56 13.53 -34.64
N LEU A 4 32.19 14.60 -34.13
CA LEU A 4 31.52 15.58 -33.27
C LEU A 4 30.43 16.36 -34.04
N HIS A 5 30.73 16.81 -35.26
CA HIS A 5 29.76 17.47 -36.12
C HIS A 5 28.58 16.57 -36.50
N SER A 6 28.82 15.26 -36.68
CA SER A 6 27.77 14.28 -36.94
C SER A 6 26.82 14.10 -35.74
N ALA A 7 27.37 14.06 -34.52
CA ALA A 7 26.58 13.94 -33.30
C ALA A 7 25.73 15.20 -33.04
N ASP A 8 26.27 16.38 -33.29
CA ASP A 8 25.54 17.65 -33.15
C ASP A 8 24.38 17.76 -34.14
N SER A 9 24.64 17.40 -35.40
CA SER A 9 23.63 17.40 -36.45
C SER A 9 22.49 16.41 -36.13
N PHE A 10 22.85 15.24 -35.62
CA PHE A 10 21.87 14.24 -35.15
C PHE A 10 21.01 14.77 -34.00
N LEU A 11 21.62 15.38 -32.98
CA LEU A 11 20.91 15.95 -31.83
C LEU A 11 19.92 17.06 -32.25
N LEU A 12 20.35 17.97 -33.12
CA LEU A 12 19.51 19.04 -33.64
C LEU A 12 18.40 18.52 -34.58
N SER A 13 18.67 17.48 -35.35
CA SER A 13 17.66 16.80 -36.16
C SER A 13 16.63 16.10 -35.29
N LEU A 14 17.05 15.45 -34.21
CA LEU A 14 16.18 14.76 -33.28
C LEU A 14 15.29 15.75 -32.51
N SER A 15 15.87 16.86 -32.01
CA SER A 15 15.11 17.95 -31.39
C SER A 15 14.06 18.52 -32.36
N ARG A 16 14.39 18.70 -33.64
CA ARG A 16 13.42 19.09 -34.68
C ARG A 16 12.31 18.07 -34.87
N ALA A 17 12.64 16.78 -34.92
CA ALA A 17 11.65 15.70 -35.05
C ALA A 17 10.68 15.66 -33.85
N PHE A 18 11.17 15.98 -32.64
CA PHE A 18 10.34 16.09 -31.44
C PHE A 18 9.44 17.33 -31.39
N CYS A 19 9.60 18.27 -32.33
CA CYS A 19 8.64 19.35 -32.56
C CYS A 19 7.57 19.00 -33.61
N SER A 20 7.53 17.77 -34.13
CA SER A 20 6.47 17.32 -35.04
C SER A 20 5.10 17.24 -34.32
N PRO A 21 3.96 17.33 -35.02
CA PRO A 21 2.64 17.29 -34.40
C PRO A 21 2.40 16.07 -33.49
N LEU A 22 2.87 14.89 -33.91
CA LEU A 22 2.75 13.66 -33.11
C LEU A 22 3.61 13.71 -31.83
N ALA A 23 4.84 14.22 -31.92
CA ALA A 23 5.72 14.33 -30.76
C ALA A 23 5.23 15.40 -29.78
N VAL A 24 4.71 16.52 -30.29
CA VAL A 24 4.06 17.56 -29.46
C VAL A 24 2.83 16.99 -28.75
N PHE A 25 2.02 16.17 -29.43
CA PHE A 25 0.90 15.47 -28.81
C PHE A 25 1.35 14.60 -27.63
N ILE A 26 2.41 13.80 -27.80
CA ILE A 26 2.98 12.96 -26.72
C ILE A 26 3.47 13.83 -25.55
N GLN A 27 4.15 14.95 -25.84
CA GLN A 27 4.61 15.87 -24.79
C GLN A 27 3.45 16.52 -24.01
N ILE A 28 2.40 16.96 -24.71
CA ILE A 28 1.17 17.48 -24.09
C ILE A 28 0.51 16.40 -23.23
N GLN A 29 0.44 15.15 -23.72
CA GLN A 29 -0.10 14.04 -22.95
C GLN A 29 0.64 13.86 -21.62
N GLY A 30 1.98 13.92 -21.60
CA GLY A 30 2.75 13.89 -20.36
C GLY A 30 2.32 14.94 -19.36
N CYS A 31 2.21 16.20 -19.82
CA CYS A 31 1.73 17.30 -18.99
C CYS A 31 0.32 17.04 -18.43
N VAL A 32 -0.60 16.51 -19.24
CA VAL A 32 -1.96 16.16 -18.81
C VAL A 32 -1.94 15.05 -17.76
N ILE A 33 -1.08 14.04 -17.91
CA ILE A 33 -0.92 12.97 -16.90
C ILE A 33 -0.45 13.58 -15.57
N CYS A 34 0.64 14.35 -15.57
CA CYS A 34 1.16 15.03 -14.38
C CYS A 34 0.08 15.86 -13.67
N LEU A 35 -0.67 16.68 -14.42
CA LEU A 35 -1.71 17.54 -13.85
C LEU A 35 -2.90 16.74 -13.32
N THR A 36 -3.26 15.64 -13.97
CA THR A 36 -4.34 14.76 -13.50
C THR A 36 -3.98 14.11 -12.18
N LEU A 37 -2.76 13.58 -12.05
CA LEU A 37 -2.22 13.05 -10.80
C LEU A 37 -2.18 14.13 -9.71
N ALA A 38 -1.67 15.33 -10.04
CA ALA A 38 -1.61 16.45 -9.12
C ALA A 38 -2.99 16.82 -8.55
N ILE A 39 -4.02 16.89 -9.41
CA ILE A 39 -5.39 17.19 -9.01
C ILE A 39 -5.95 16.09 -8.11
N GLY A 40 -5.78 14.82 -8.50
CA GLY A 40 -6.28 13.70 -7.72
C GLY A 40 -5.66 13.61 -6.33
N TRP A 41 -4.35 13.81 -6.20
CA TRP A 41 -3.68 13.88 -4.90
C TRP A 41 -4.09 15.10 -4.07
N ALA A 42 -4.40 16.23 -4.70
CA ALA A 42 -4.92 17.40 -3.99
C ALA A 42 -6.30 17.12 -3.38
N PHE A 43 -7.19 16.44 -4.12
CA PHE A 43 -8.49 16.00 -3.59
C PHE A 43 -8.35 14.96 -2.47
N ALA A 44 -7.48 13.97 -2.65
CA ALA A 44 -7.18 12.98 -1.60
C ALA A 44 -6.67 13.66 -0.31
N ALA A 45 -5.79 14.65 -0.45
CA ALA A 45 -5.25 15.43 0.66
C ALA A 45 -6.35 16.24 1.35
N TYR A 46 -7.27 16.83 0.58
CA TYR A 46 -8.42 17.56 1.12
C TYR A 46 -9.32 16.66 1.97
N VAL A 47 -9.67 15.47 1.48
CA VAL A 47 -10.51 14.51 2.21
C VAL A 47 -9.87 14.11 3.54
N ARG A 48 -8.58 13.74 3.55
CA ARG A 48 -7.89 13.38 4.79
C ARG A 48 -7.63 14.57 5.71
N LYS A 49 -7.39 15.76 5.15
CA LYS A 49 -7.23 16.99 5.96
C LYS A 49 -8.52 17.35 6.69
N ARG A 50 -9.69 17.10 6.08
CA ARG A 50 -10.98 17.26 6.74
C ARG A 50 -11.10 16.36 7.98
N GLU A 51 -10.66 15.10 7.89
CA GLU A 51 -10.65 14.18 9.04
C GLU A 51 -9.67 14.64 10.14
N ILE A 52 -8.48 15.10 9.77
CA ILE A 52 -7.53 15.68 10.74
C ILE A 52 -8.18 16.84 11.50
N ASN A 53 -8.75 17.81 10.77
CA ASN A 53 -9.37 18.98 11.39
C ASN A 53 -10.52 18.55 12.31
N ARG A 54 -11.33 17.57 11.89
CA ARG A 54 -12.41 17.01 12.72
C ARG A 54 -11.89 16.41 14.03
N ILE A 55 -10.81 15.63 13.98
CA ILE A 55 -10.22 15.03 15.18
C ILE A 55 -9.65 16.14 16.09
N GLU A 56 -8.91 17.10 15.53
CA GLU A 56 -8.35 18.22 16.28
C GLU A 56 -9.43 19.09 16.94
N ASP A 57 -10.53 19.36 16.25
CA ASP A 57 -11.65 20.12 16.78
C ASP A 57 -12.40 19.34 17.87
N GLY A 58 -12.52 18.01 17.73
CA GLY A 58 -13.05 17.13 18.78
C GLY A 58 -12.20 17.18 20.06
N ILE A 59 -10.88 17.14 19.93
CA ILE A 59 -9.95 17.26 21.06
C ILE A 59 -10.09 18.63 21.74
N LYS A 60 -10.13 19.72 20.96
CA LYS A 60 -10.35 21.08 21.51
C LYS A 60 -11.71 21.23 22.19
N GLY A 61 -12.73 20.52 21.69
CA GLY A 61 -14.07 20.45 22.25
C GLY A 61 -14.21 19.59 23.51
N GLY A 62 -13.12 18.98 23.98
CA GLY A 62 -13.08 18.17 25.21
C GLY A 62 -13.13 16.66 25.00
N ASN A 63 -13.23 16.16 23.76
CA ASN A 63 -13.10 14.74 23.46
C ASN A 63 -11.63 14.35 23.24
N SER A 64 -10.93 14.01 24.33
CA SER A 64 -9.53 13.54 24.28
C SER A 64 -9.34 12.25 23.45
N PHE A 65 -10.41 11.51 23.15
CA PHE A 65 -10.42 10.28 22.38
C PHE A 65 -10.98 10.45 20.96
N ALA A 66 -10.98 11.69 20.42
CA ALA A 66 -11.53 11.96 19.08
C ALA A 66 -10.83 11.18 17.95
N PHE A 67 -9.61 10.65 18.20
CA PHE A 67 -8.89 9.78 17.28
C PHE A 67 -9.43 8.34 17.24
N LEU A 68 -10.25 7.93 18.21
CA LEU A 68 -10.93 6.64 18.28
C LEU A 68 -12.37 6.73 17.80
N CYS A 69 -13.12 7.71 18.29
CA CYS A 69 -14.55 7.86 18.06
C CYS A 69 -14.93 9.33 17.94
N HIS A 70 -16.03 9.60 17.23
CA HIS A 70 -16.52 10.97 17.08
C HIS A 70 -17.15 11.48 18.37
N ASP A 71 -18.04 10.66 18.94
CA ASP A 71 -18.74 10.94 20.17
C ASP A 71 -18.12 10.12 21.31
N ILE A 72 -17.64 10.80 22.35
CA ILE A 72 -17.01 10.16 23.50
C ILE A 72 -17.97 9.23 24.25
N TYR A 73 -19.28 9.48 24.17
CA TYR A 73 -20.30 8.63 24.79
C TYR A 73 -20.38 7.25 24.13
N GLU A 74 -19.88 7.08 22.89
CA GLU A 74 -19.77 5.77 22.26
C GLU A 74 -18.88 4.83 23.10
N LEU A 75 -17.92 5.35 23.86
CA LEU A 75 -17.03 4.57 24.73
C LEU A 75 -17.68 4.13 26.05
N GLU A 76 -18.91 4.55 26.35
CA GLU A 76 -19.64 4.08 27.53
C GLU A 76 -19.87 2.57 27.47
N HIS A 77 -19.81 1.92 28.62
CA HIS A 77 -19.99 0.47 28.73
C HIS A 77 -21.29 -0.02 28.09
N SER A 78 -22.40 0.73 28.26
CA SER A 78 -23.71 0.45 27.66
C SER A 78 -23.67 0.34 26.13
N ASN A 79 -22.79 1.08 25.46
CA ASN A 79 -22.60 1.03 24.02
C ASN A 79 -21.62 -0.08 23.65
N GLN A 80 -20.50 -0.19 24.37
CA GLN A 80 -19.45 -1.15 24.07
C GLN A 80 -19.91 -2.62 24.19
N VAL A 81 -20.80 -2.94 25.14
CA VAL A 81 -21.33 -4.32 25.28
C VAL A 81 -22.19 -4.77 24.11
N ASN A 82 -22.71 -3.84 23.31
CA ASN A 82 -23.53 -4.14 22.14
C ASN A 82 -22.71 -4.24 20.85
N LEU A 83 -21.40 -3.99 20.92
CA LEU A 83 -20.53 -4.09 19.77
C LEU A 83 -20.43 -5.54 19.29
N PRO A 84 -20.46 -5.77 17.97
CA PRO A 84 -20.43 -7.12 17.43
C PRO A 84 -19.07 -7.79 17.63
N ARG A 85 -19.04 -9.11 17.60
CA ARG A 85 -17.77 -9.84 17.63
C ARG A 85 -17.05 -9.74 16.27
N VAL A 86 -15.75 -9.49 16.32
CA VAL A 86 -14.85 -9.47 15.16
C VAL A 86 -13.78 -10.55 15.29
N SER A 87 -13.60 -11.37 14.25
CA SER A 87 -12.45 -12.28 14.13
C SER A 87 -11.41 -11.67 13.21
N VAL A 88 -10.18 -11.53 13.69
CA VAL A 88 -9.06 -11.03 12.88
C VAL A 88 -8.24 -12.21 12.37
N VAL A 89 -8.12 -12.37 11.05
CA VAL A 89 -7.37 -13.43 10.40
C VAL A 89 -6.10 -12.84 9.77
N MET A 90 -4.95 -13.27 10.27
CA MET A 90 -3.63 -12.82 9.81
C MET A 90 -2.92 -13.99 9.11
N PRO A 91 -2.96 -14.07 7.76
CA PRO A 91 -2.20 -15.07 7.02
C PRO A 91 -0.71 -14.72 7.05
N LEU A 92 0.11 -15.58 7.64
CA LEU A 92 1.55 -15.35 7.81
C LEU A 92 2.38 -16.27 6.92
N LYS A 93 3.54 -15.77 6.49
CA LYS A 93 4.57 -16.54 5.81
C LYS A 93 5.95 -15.91 5.99
N GLY A 94 6.84 -16.58 6.71
CA GLY A 94 8.19 -16.08 6.99
C GLY A 94 8.22 -15.02 8.10
N PHE A 95 9.39 -14.41 8.33
CA PHE A 95 9.57 -13.42 9.39
C PHE A 95 10.48 -12.29 8.92
N GLY A 96 9.97 -11.05 8.98
CA GLY A 96 10.69 -9.84 8.58
C GLY A 96 11.10 -8.95 9.77
N GLU A 97 11.96 -7.96 9.48
CA GLU A 97 12.51 -7.00 10.44
C GLU A 97 11.43 -6.27 11.28
N HIS A 98 10.28 -5.96 10.68
CA HIS A 98 9.23 -5.14 11.30
C HIS A 98 8.04 -5.95 11.84
N ASN A 99 7.95 -7.25 11.52
CA ASN A 99 6.78 -8.09 11.79
C ASN A 99 6.36 -8.07 13.27
N LEU A 100 7.29 -8.27 14.21
CA LEU A 100 6.93 -8.32 15.63
C LEU A 100 6.33 -7.01 16.13
N HIS A 101 6.83 -5.86 15.66
CA HIS A 101 6.29 -4.56 16.03
C HIS A 101 4.90 -4.33 15.40
N ASN A 102 4.74 -4.73 14.13
CA ASN A 102 3.46 -4.67 13.43
C ASN A 102 2.40 -5.54 14.13
N TRP A 103 2.72 -6.80 14.43
CA TRP A 103 1.81 -7.72 15.12
C TRP A 103 1.42 -7.21 16.50
N LYS A 104 2.36 -6.60 17.25
CA LYS A 104 2.03 -5.91 18.50
C LYS A 104 0.97 -4.82 18.28
N SER A 105 1.17 -3.95 17.28
CA SER A 105 0.19 -2.90 16.97
C SER A 105 -1.18 -3.44 16.54
N GLN A 106 -1.22 -4.60 15.89
CA GLN A 106 -2.45 -5.25 15.43
C GLN A 106 -3.25 -5.86 16.59
N ILE A 107 -2.58 -6.50 17.56
CA ILE A 107 -3.26 -7.15 18.69
C ILE A 107 -3.63 -6.18 19.83
N THR A 108 -2.97 -5.02 19.93
CA THR A 108 -3.27 -4.01 20.96
C THR A 108 -4.36 -3.02 20.49
N SER A 109 -5.45 -3.53 19.93
CA SER A 109 -6.58 -2.70 19.52
C SER A 109 -7.35 -2.14 20.73
N LEU A 110 -7.91 -0.94 20.58
CA LEU A 110 -8.82 -0.31 21.55
C LEU A 110 -10.29 -0.51 21.18
N TYR A 111 -10.60 -1.54 20.39
CA TYR A 111 -11.97 -1.97 20.13
C TYR A 111 -12.58 -2.60 21.39
N GLY A 112 -13.70 -2.08 21.89
CA GLY A 112 -14.31 -2.57 23.13
C GLY A 112 -15.29 -3.74 22.95
N GLY A 113 -15.56 -4.16 21.71
CA GLY A 113 -16.34 -5.37 21.43
C GLY A 113 -15.50 -6.65 21.54
N PRO A 114 -16.14 -7.83 21.52
CA PRO A 114 -15.40 -9.09 21.58
C PRO A 114 -14.51 -9.28 20.35
N ILE A 115 -13.24 -9.57 20.55
CA ILE A 115 -12.26 -9.75 19.47
C ILE A 115 -11.43 -11.00 19.70
N GLU A 116 -11.11 -11.70 18.61
CA GLU A 116 -10.10 -12.76 18.60
C GLU A 116 -9.11 -12.56 17.45
N PHE A 117 -7.89 -13.03 17.64
CA PHE A 117 -6.80 -12.95 16.66
C PHE A 117 -6.32 -14.34 16.25
N LEU A 118 -6.44 -14.65 14.97
CA LEU A 118 -6.09 -15.92 14.36
C LEU A 118 -4.86 -15.73 13.48
N PHE A 119 -3.70 -16.09 14.00
CA PHE A 119 -2.46 -16.09 13.23
C PHE A 119 -2.35 -17.41 12.48
N VAL A 120 -2.39 -17.37 11.16
CA VAL A 120 -2.47 -18.59 10.34
C VAL A 120 -1.19 -18.80 9.56
N VAL A 121 -0.48 -19.88 9.87
CA VAL A 121 0.76 -20.30 9.18
C VAL A 121 0.54 -21.57 8.38
N GLU A 122 1.37 -21.84 7.38
CA GLU A 122 1.27 -23.09 6.61
C GLU A 122 1.78 -24.32 7.40
N SER A 123 2.73 -24.15 8.31
CA SER A 123 3.39 -25.24 9.06
C SER A 123 4.04 -24.72 10.35
N THR A 124 4.38 -25.63 11.26
CA THR A 124 5.12 -25.30 12.49
C THR A 124 6.58 -24.90 12.23
N GLU A 125 7.08 -25.26 11.05
CA GLU A 125 8.42 -24.96 10.54
C GLU A 125 8.50 -23.56 9.92
N ASP A 126 7.37 -22.87 9.73
CA ASP A 126 7.39 -21.50 9.24
C ASP A 126 8.07 -20.58 10.26
N PRO A 127 9.02 -19.71 9.85
CA PRO A 127 9.69 -18.78 10.76
C PRO A 127 8.74 -17.92 11.61
N ALA A 128 7.53 -17.61 11.11
CA ALA A 128 6.53 -16.86 11.86
C ALA A 128 6.03 -17.61 13.10
N TYR A 129 5.94 -18.94 13.06
CA TYR A 129 5.26 -19.74 14.08
C TYR A 129 5.82 -19.51 15.48
N HIS A 130 7.15 -19.58 15.62
CA HIS A 130 7.82 -19.39 16.91
C HIS A 130 7.71 -17.95 17.42
N ALA A 131 7.88 -16.97 16.55
CA ALA A 131 7.81 -15.56 16.92
C ALA A 131 6.40 -15.17 17.41
N VAL A 132 5.35 -15.63 16.71
CA VAL A 132 3.96 -15.40 17.12
C VAL A 132 3.62 -16.17 18.40
N SER A 133 4.07 -17.41 18.54
CA SER A 133 3.83 -18.19 19.77
C SER A 133 4.40 -17.48 21.00
N GLN A 134 5.58 -16.87 20.86
CA GLN A 134 6.17 -16.06 21.92
C GLN A 134 5.36 -14.78 22.18
N LEU A 135 4.91 -14.09 21.13
CA LEU A 135 4.07 -12.89 21.25
C LEU A 135 2.75 -13.20 22.00
N ILE A 136 2.06 -14.28 21.64
CA ILE A 136 0.82 -14.70 22.31
C ILE A 136 1.08 -15.03 23.78
N THR A 137 2.24 -15.61 24.10
CA THR A 137 2.62 -15.88 25.49
C THR A 137 2.87 -14.58 26.28
N GLU A 138 3.46 -13.55 25.65
CA GLU A 138 3.69 -12.23 26.26
C GLU A 138 2.37 -11.52 26.64
N PHE A 139 1.32 -11.67 25.83
CA PHE A 139 0.01 -11.04 26.04
C PHE A 139 -1.06 -12.01 26.57
N LYS A 140 -0.63 -13.12 27.18
CA LYS A 140 -1.54 -14.16 27.66
C LYS A 140 -2.46 -13.61 28.75
N GLY A 141 -3.76 -13.64 28.49
CA GLY A 141 -4.80 -13.13 29.41
C GLY A 141 -5.26 -11.71 29.09
N ASP A 142 -4.49 -10.97 28.29
CA ASP A 142 -4.85 -9.63 27.83
C ASP A 142 -5.53 -9.66 26.45
N VAL A 143 -5.15 -10.61 25.59
CA VAL A 143 -5.71 -10.79 24.24
C VAL A 143 -6.16 -12.23 24.00
N ASP A 144 -7.28 -12.40 23.28
CA ASP A 144 -7.69 -13.71 22.75
C ASP A 144 -6.98 -13.93 21.41
N ALA A 145 -5.85 -14.64 21.44
CA ALA A 145 -5.04 -14.90 20.27
C ALA A 145 -4.58 -16.36 20.23
N ARG A 146 -4.58 -16.95 19.02
CA ARG A 146 -4.08 -18.32 18.80
C ARG A 146 -3.41 -18.48 17.43
N VAL A 147 -2.51 -19.46 17.35
CA VAL A 147 -1.88 -19.87 16.10
C VAL A 147 -2.66 -21.03 15.48
N ILE A 148 -2.87 -20.98 14.18
CA ILE A 148 -3.52 -22.03 13.38
C ILE A 148 -2.53 -22.50 12.32
N VAL A 149 -2.37 -23.82 12.20
CA VAL A 149 -1.57 -24.43 11.15
C VAL A 149 -2.50 -24.89 10.02
N ALA A 150 -2.48 -24.15 8.91
CA ALA A 150 -3.39 -24.37 7.78
C ALA A 150 -2.95 -25.51 6.84
N GLY A 151 -1.70 -25.94 6.91
CA GLY A 151 -1.13 -26.84 5.92
C GLY A 151 -0.84 -26.15 4.59
N LEU A 152 -0.46 -26.96 3.60
CA LEU A 152 -0.04 -26.48 2.29
C LEU A 152 -1.22 -26.28 1.35
N SER A 153 -1.26 -25.15 0.66
CA SER A 153 -2.23 -24.90 -0.41
C SER A 153 -2.01 -25.83 -1.62
N THR A 154 -3.12 -26.22 -2.26
CA THR A 154 -3.12 -27.10 -3.44
C THR A 154 -3.83 -26.49 -4.63
N THR A 155 -4.82 -25.63 -4.40
CA THR A 155 -5.67 -25.04 -5.46
C THR A 155 -5.54 -23.52 -5.60
N CYS A 156 -5.09 -22.82 -4.57
CA CYS A 156 -4.95 -21.36 -4.53
C CYS A 156 -3.60 -20.93 -3.94
N SER A 157 -3.35 -19.62 -3.85
CA SER A 157 -2.15 -19.10 -3.19
C SER A 157 -2.12 -19.48 -1.71
N GLN A 158 -0.92 -19.59 -1.14
CA GLN A 158 -0.78 -19.94 0.28
C GLN A 158 -1.44 -18.89 1.19
N LYS A 159 -1.40 -17.60 0.80
CA LYS A 159 -2.10 -16.53 1.52
C LYS A 159 -3.61 -16.79 1.58
N ILE A 160 -4.24 -17.04 0.42
CA ILE A 160 -5.67 -17.32 0.34
C ILE A 160 -6.01 -18.60 1.13
N HIS A 161 -5.22 -19.66 1.01
CA HIS A 161 -5.42 -20.90 1.76
C HIS A 161 -5.41 -20.65 3.28
N ASN A 162 -4.42 -19.89 3.76
CA ASN A 162 -4.35 -19.50 5.17
C ASN A 162 -5.56 -18.65 5.59
N GLN A 163 -6.00 -17.71 4.75
CA GLN A 163 -7.22 -16.92 5.03
C GLN A 163 -8.45 -17.82 5.15
N LEU A 164 -8.67 -18.73 4.21
CA LEU A 164 -9.82 -19.63 4.22
C LEU A 164 -9.82 -20.55 5.45
N VAL A 165 -8.67 -21.13 5.82
CA VAL A 165 -8.58 -21.96 7.03
C VAL A 165 -8.77 -21.11 8.30
N GLY A 166 -8.28 -19.87 8.32
CA GLY A 166 -8.54 -18.94 9.42
C GLY A 166 -10.03 -18.69 9.62
N VAL A 167 -10.76 -18.47 8.52
CA VAL A 167 -12.21 -18.29 8.54
C VAL A 167 -12.96 -19.54 8.98
N GLU A 168 -12.53 -20.73 8.56
CA GLU A 168 -13.10 -22.00 9.02
C GLU A 168 -12.97 -22.20 10.55
N ASN A 169 -11.98 -21.56 11.16
CA ASN A 169 -11.69 -21.64 12.60
C ASN A 169 -12.11 -20.38 13.37
N MET A 170 -12.83 -19.46 12.74
CA MET A 170 -13.34 -18.27 13.41
C MET A 170 -14.46 -18.61 14.37
N HIS A 171 -14.64 -17.78 15.39
CA HIS A 171 -15.69 -17.93 16.38
C HIS A 171 -17.06 -17.90 15.69
N LYS A 172 -17.94 -18.83 16.10
CA LYS A 172 -19.27 -19.01 15.53
C LYS A 172 -20.15 -17.76 15.61
N ASP A 173 -19.94 -16.93 16.63
CA ASP A 173 -20.72 -15.71 16.88
C ASP A 173 -20.09 -14.45 16.26
N SER A 174 -18.99 -14.58 15.52
CA SER A 174 -18.38 -13.44 14.83
C SER A 174 -19.32 -12.91 13.76
N LYS A 175 -19.62 -11.61 13.80
CA LYS A 175 -20.42 -10.93 12.77
C LYS A 175 -19.55 -10.52 11.59
N TYR A 176 -18.32 -10.10 11.88
CA TYR A 176 -17.34 -9.67 10.89
C TYR A 176 -16.05 -10.47 10.99
N VAL A 177 -15.39 -10.61 9.84
CA VAL A 177 -14.01 -11.06 9.72
C VAL A 177 -13.16 -9.96 9.14
N LEU A 178 -11.98 -9.75 9.71
CA LEU A 178 -10.99 -8.77 9.26
C LEU A 178 -9.72 -9.50 8.84
N PHE A 179 -9.35 -9.41 7.57
CA PHE A 179 -8.06 -9.88 7.07
C PHE A 179 -7.02 -8.77 7.16
N LEU A 180 -5.84 -9.08 7.70
CA LEU A 180 -4.72 -8.15 7.81
C LEU A 180 -3.43 -8.78 7.27
N ASP A 181 -2.69 -8.02 6.46
CA ASP A 181 -1.31 -8.37 6.11
C ASP A 181 -0.38 -8.19 7.33
N ASP A 182 0.76 -8.86 7.31
CA ASP A 182 1.68 -8.95 8.43
C ASP A 182 2.73 -7.82 8.48
N ASP A 183 2.73 -6.93 7.48
CA ASP A 183 3.75 -5.93 7.22
C ASP A 183 3.32 -4.47 7.51
N VAL A 184 2.07 -4.23 7.93
CA VAL A 184 1.58 -2.88 8.27
C VAL A 184 1.37 -2.64 9.76
N ARG A 185 1.54 -1.38 10.18
CA ARG A 185 1.18 -0.93 11.53
C ARG A 185 -0.28 -0.51 11.57
N PHE A 186 -1.03 -1.09 12.50
CA PHE A 186 -2.44 -0.81 12.65
C PHE A 186 -2.68 0.26 13.72
N HIS A 187 -3.64 1.15 13.49
CA HIS A 187 -4.00 2.15 14.50
C HIS A 187 -4.92 1.55 15.57
N PRO A 188 -4.81 1.96 16.84
CA PRO A 188 -5.59 1.38 17.94
C PRO A 188 -7.11 1.35 17.70
N GLY A 189 -7.67 2.40 17.08
CA GLY A 189 -9.11 2.53 16.80
C GLY A 189 -9.59 1.93 15.47
N SER A 190 -8.71 1.34 14.66
CA SER A 190 -9.03 0.96 13.27
C SER A 190 -10.18 -0.05 13.18
N ILE A 191 -10.18 -1.08 14.03
CA ILE A 191 -11.24 -2.10 14.07
C ILE A 191 -12.58 -1.46 14.43
N GLY A 192 -12.56 -0.53 15.40
CA GLY A 192 -13.75 0.21 15.81
C GLY A 192 -14.32 1.04 14.67
N VAL A 193 -13.49 1.81 13.97
CA VAL A 193 -13.94 2.63 12.83
C VAL A 193 -14.54 1.76 11.73
N LEU A 194 -13.85 0.70 11.32
CA LEU A 194 -14.35 -0.20 10.27
C LEU A 194 -15.67 -0.86 10.72
N THR A 195 -15.73 -1.35 11.95
CA THR A 195 -16.96 -1.96 12.46
C THR A 195 -18.13 -0.96 12.49
N THR A 196 -17.89 0.26 12.97
CA THR A 196 -18.91 1.31 13.03
C THR A 196 -19.46 1.65 11.65
N GLU A 197 -18.60 1.70 10.63
CA GLU A 197 -19.06 1.97 9.26
C GLU A 197 -19.85 0.79 8.66
N MET A 198 -19.45 -0.46 8.94
CA MET A 198 -20.23 -1.65 8.58
C MET A 198 -21.60 -1.69 9.28
N GLU A 199 -21.68 -1.31 10.56
CA GLU A 199 -22.96 -1.23 11.30
C GLU A 199 -23.86 -0.12 10.76
N LYS A 200 -23.30 1.05 10.40
CA LYS A 200 -24.07 2.15 9.81
C LYS A 200 -24.63 1.79 8.44
N ASN A 201 -23.90 0.98 7.67
CA ASN A 201 -24.32 0.57 6.34
C ASN A 201 -24.03 -0.93 6.08
N PRO A 202 -25.00 -1.80 6.43
CA PRO A 202 -24.88 -3.25 6.21
C PRO A 202 -24.81 -3.69 4.73
N GLU A 203 -25.01 -2.78 3.77
CA GLU A 203 -24.82 -3.08 2.35
C GLU A 203 -23.35 -3.08 1.92
N ILE A 204 -22.46 -2.57 2.78
CA ILE A 204 -21.02 -2.64 2.54
C ILE A 204 -20.60 -4.10 2.53
N PHE A 205 -20.05 -4.54 1.42
CA PHE A 205 -19.56 -5.90 1.26
C PHE A 205 -18.12 -6.04 1.72
N ILE A 206 -17.29 -5.02 1.45
CA ILE A 206 -15.90 -4.98 1.89
C ILE A 206 -15.54 -3.56 2.33
N GLN A 207 -14.92 -3.45 3.49
CA GLN A 207 -14.13 -2.28 3.84
C GLN A 207 -12.66 -2.56 3.73
N THR A 208 -11.91 -1.59 3.22
CA THR A 208 -10.48 -1.72 3.04
C THR A 208 -9.76 -0.46 3.50
N GLY A 209 -8.43 -0.50 3.48
CA GLY A 209 -7.59 0.65 3.73
C GLY A 209 -6.47 0.77 2.72
N TYR A 210 -5.48 1.59 3.05
CA TYR A 210 -4.36 1.91 2.17
C TYR A 210 -3.03 1.80 2.92
N PRO A 211 -2.00 1.14 2.36
CA PRO A 211 -0.67 1.13 2.94
C PRO A 211 0.06 2.45 2.61
N LEU A 212 0.37 3.24 3.63
CA LEU A 212 1.28 4.38 3.50
C LEU A 212 2.71 3.89 3.55
N ASP A 213 3.32 3.77 2.38
CA ASP A 213 4.71 3.35 2.24
C ASP A 213 5.68 4.36 2.87
N LEU A 214 6.58 3.83 3.70
CA LEU A 214 7.69 4.57 4.31
C LEU A 214 9.00 4.07 3.70
N PRO A 215 9.51 4.71 2.64
CA PRO A 215 10.73 4.30 1.96
C PRO A 215 11.95 4.50 2.86
N SER A 216 12.89 3.59 2.73
CA SER A 216 14.10 3.49 3.56
C SER A 216 15.31 4.22 2.99
N GLY A 217 15.18 4.84 1.82
CA GLY A 217 16.22 5.63 1.16
C GLY A 217 16.86 4.98 -0.07
N THR A 218 16.53 3.71 -0.38
CA THR A 218 16.98 3.05 -1.60
C THR A 218 16.09 3.41 -2.80
N LEU A 219 16.65 3.42 -4.01
CA LEU A 219 15.85 3.66 -5.24
C LEU A 219 14.66 2.71 -5.35
N GLY A 220 14.87 1.41 -5.08
CA GLY A 220 13.79 0.42 -5.11
C GLY A 220 12.68 0.72 -4.09
N SER A 221 13.03 1.18 -2.87
CA SER A 221 12.01 1.57 -1.88
C SER A 221 11.18 2.77 -2.34
N TYR A 222 11.80 3.73 -3.02
CA TYR A 222 11.08 4.86 -3.62
C TYR A 222 10.22 4.44 -4.82
N CYS A 223 10.63 3.43 -5.60
CA CYS A 223 9.81 2.91 -6.69
C CYS A 223 8.55 2.22 -6.14
N ILE A 224 8.64 1.47 -5.03
CA ILE A 224 7.46 0.88 -4.36
C ILE A 224 6.52 1.98 -3.87
N TYR A 225 7.06 2.96 -3.14
CA TYR A 225 6.30 4.12 -2.67
C TYR A 225 5.58 4.83 -3.82
N GLU A 226 6.29 5.05 -4.93
CA GLU A 226 5.73 5.70 -6.11
C GLU A 226 4.62 4.88 -6.77
N TYR A 227 4.81 3.56 -6.91
CA TYR A 227 3.82 2.66 -7.49
C TYR A 227 2.47 2.72 -6.75
N HIS A 228 2.48 2.79 -5.41
CA HIS A 228 1.25 2.85 -4.62
C HIS A 228 0.61 4.25 -4.58
N MET A 229 1.38 5.32 -4.78
CA MET A 229 0.88 6.68 -4.60
C MET A 229 -0.28 7.06 -5.55
N PRO A 230 -0.31 6.67 -6.83
CA PRO A 230 -1.50 6.84 -7.65
C PRO A 230 -2.73 6.12 -7.09
N CYS A 231 -2.57 4.93 -6.48
CA CYS A 231 -3.67 4.19 -5.88
C CYS A 231 -4.27 4.91 -4.66
N SER A 232 -3.49 5.70 -3.92
CA SER A 232 -3.97 6.48 -2.76
C SER A 232 -5.20 7.34 -3.07
N MET A 233 -5.31 7.85 -4.31
CA MET A 233 -6.46 8.65 -4.77
C MET A 233 -7.78 7.86 -4.68
N GLY A 234 -7.72 6.57 -5.02
CA GLY A 234 -8.86 5.66 -4.97
C GLY A 234 -9.28 5.27 -3.55
N PHE A 235 -8.37 5.33 -2.57
CA PHE A 235 -8.67 5.01 -1.17
C PHE A 235 -9.06 6.24 -0.34
N ALA A 236 -8.80 7.45 -0.85
CA ALA A 236 -9.09 8.72 -0.20
C ALA A 236 -10.37 9.39 -0.76
N THR A 237 -11.36 8.61 -1.22
CA THR A 237 -12.61 9.12 -1.79
C THR A 237 -13.65 9.54 -0.74
N GLY A 238 -13.42 9.27 0.55
CA GLY A 238 -14.42 9.53 1.59
C GLY A 238 -15.48 8.44 1.71
N GLY A 239 -15.24 7.25 1.16
CA GLY A 239 -16.20 6.14 1.18
C GLY A 239 -16.04 5.19 0.02
N LYS A 240 -17.03 5.15 -0.88
CA LYS A 240 -17.09 4.19 -1.99
C LYS A 240 -15.83 4.20 -2.85
N THR A 241 -15.32 3.03 -3.15
CA THR A 241 -14.16 2.84 -4.02
C THR A 241 -14.32 1.61 -4.92
N PHE A 242 -13.49 1.53 -5.94
CA PHE A 242 -13.31 0.33 -6.78
C PHE A 242 -11.98 -0.37 -6.50
N PHE A 243 -11.12 0.26 -5.71
CA PHE A 243 -9.84 -0.31 -5.31
C PHE A 243 -10.02 -1.14 -4.05
N LEU A 244 -9.31 -2.26 -4.02
CA LEU A 244 -9.25 -3.15 -2.88
C LEU A 244 -7.79 -3.47 -2.62
N TRP A 245 -7.37 -3.38 -1.36
CA TRP A 245 -6.03 -3.77 -0.95
C TRP A 245 -6.12 -4.96 -0.01
N GLY A 246 -5.44 -6.05 -0.36
CA GLY A 246 -5.50 -7.32 0.37
C GLY A 246 -4.95 -7.29 1.79
N GLY A 247 -4.28 -6.21 2.20
CA GLY A 247 -3.68 -6.10 3.54
C GLY A 247 -4.55 -5.49 4.62
N CYS A 248 -5.75 -5.03 4.28
CA CYS A 248 -6.80 -4.72 5.24
C CYS A 248 -8.16 -4.89 4.55
N MET A 249 -8.91 -5.92 4.95
CA MET A 249 -10.24 -6.22 4.39
C MET A 249 -11.21 -6.68 5.47
N MET A 250 -12.20 -5.87 5.83
CA MET A 250 -13.31 -6.26 6.71
C MET A 250 -14.52 -6.67 5.89
N MET A 251 -15.10 -7.82 6.23
CA MET A 251 -16.22 -8.43 5.51
C MET A 251 -17.20 -9.08 6.50
N HIS A 252 -18.42 -9.36 6.04
CA HIS A 252 -19.38 -10.15 6.80
C HIS A 252 -18.88 -11.60 6.95
N ALA A 253 -18.89 -12.11 8.18
CA ALA A 253 -18.48 -13.49 8.45
C ALA A 253 -19.39 -14.51 7.71
N ASP A 254 -20.68 -14.19 7.60
CA ASP A 254 -21.67 -15.05 6.94
C ASP A 254 -21.43 -15.20 5.43
N ASP A 255 -20.77 -14.24 4.79
CA ASP A 255 -20.42 -14.38 3.38
C ASP A 255 -19.46 -15.54 3.16
N PHE A 256 -18.55 -15.79 4.10
CA PHE A 256 -17.68 -16.95 4.05
C PHE A 256 -18.34 -18.22 4.57
N ARG A 257 -19.13 -18.16 5.66
CA ARG A 257 -19.79 -19.36 6.22
C ARG A 257 -20.73 -20.03 5.22
N HIS A 258 -21.45 -19.21 4.44
CA HIS A 258 -22.46 -19.68 3.50
C HIS A 258 -22.00 -19.65 2.04
N ASP A 259 -20.74 -19.28 1.79
CA ASP A 259 -20.20 -19.03 0.44
C ASP A 259 -21.10 -18.07 -0.37
N ASN A 260 -21.61 -17.02 0.30
CA ASN A 260 -22.43 -16.02 -0.38
C ASN A 260 -21.62 -15.39 -1.52
N TYR A 261 -22.27 -15.16 -2.65
CA TYR A 261 -21.63 -14.59 -3.85
C TYR A 261 -20.45 -15.42 -4.40
N GLY A 262 -20.23 -16.64 -3.88
CA GLY A 262 -19.10 -17.48 -4.26
C GLY A 262 -17.74 -16.97 -3.76
N VAL A 263 -17.68 -16.30 -2.60
CA VAL A 263 -16.40 -15.79 -2.06
C VAL A 263 -15.41 -16.92 -1.74
N VAL A 264 -15.85 -18.00 -1.09
CA VAL A 264 -15.00 -19.14 -0.74
C VAL A 264 -14.68 -19.94 -1.99
N SER A 265 -15.70 -20.29 -2.78
CA SER A 265 -15.49 -21.09 -4.00
C SER A 265 -14.61 -20.36 -5.01
N GLY A 266 -14.81 -19.05 -5.19
CA GLY A 266 -14.03 -18.22 -6.09
C GLY A 266 -12.57 -18.04 -5.67
N LEU A 267 -12.30 -17.84 -4.37
CA LEU A 267 -10.94 -17.78 -3.83
C LEU A 267 -10.23 -19.14 -3.89
N ARG A 268 -10.95 -20.22 -3.58
CA ARG A 268 -10.40 -21.59 -3.54
C ARG A 268 -10.10 -22.14 -4.93
N ASP A 269 -10.86 -21.77 -5.95
CA ASP A 269 -10.73 -22.25 -7.33
C ASP A 269 -9.67 -21.45 -8.13
N GLY A 270 -8.39 -21.72 -7.84
CA GLY A 270 -7.30 -21.15 -8.63
C GLY A 270 -6.91 -19.72 -8.25
N GLY A 271 -7.47 -19.15 -7.19
CA GLY A 271 -7.22 -17.76 -6.78
C GLY A 271 -5.75 -17.50 -6.44
N TYR A 272 -5.17 -16.45 -7.04
CA TYR A 272 -3.82 -15.97 -6.72
C TYR A 272 -3.85 -14.73 -5.82
N SER A 273 -4.58 -13.69 -6.23
CA SER A 273 -4.76 -12.42 -5.49
C SER A 273 -6.13 -12.40 -4.84
N ASP A 274 -6.16 -12.26 -3.52
CA ASP A 274 -7.39 -12.16 -2.73
C ASP A 274 -8.16 -10.88 -3.10
N ASP A 275 -7.49 -9.75 -3.10
CA ASP A 275 -8.08 -8.44 -3.44
C ASP A 275 -8.68 -8.38 -4.85
N MET A 276 -7.94 -8.73 -5.91
CA MET A 276 -8.49 -8.67 -7.27
C MET A 276 -9.62 -9.67 -7.48
N THR A 277 -9.57 -10.84 -6.83
CA THR A 277 -10.66 -11.82 -6.89
C THR A 277 -11.90 -11.29 -6.19
N LEU A 278 -11.76 -10.74 -4.98
CA LEU A 278 -12.87 -10.17 -4.21
C LEU A 278 -13.44 -8.91 -4.85
N ALA A 279 -12.60 -8.05 -5.46
CA ALA A 279 -13.04 -6.91 -6.24
C ALA A 279 -13.84 -7.35 -7.48
N ALA A 280 -13.44 -8.46 -8.12
CA ALA A 280 -14.19 -9.07 -9.22
C ALA A 280 -15.59 -9.53 -8.80
N ILE A 281 -15.65 -10.24 -7.66
CA ILE A 281 -16.90 -10.76 -7.09
C ILE A 281 -17.80 -9.58 -6.72
N ALA A 282 -17.26 -8.56 -6.05
CA ALA A 282 -18.00 -7.34 -5.74
C ALA A 282 -18.57 -6.68 -6.99
N GLY A 283 -17.77 -6.54 -8.06
CA GLY A 283 -18.22 -5.98 -9.35
C GLY A 283 -19.32 -6.84 -10.01
N ALA A 284 -19.15 -8.16 -10.04
CA ALA A 284 -20.12 -9.08 -10.64
C ALA A 284 -21.48 -9.07 -9.92
N HIS A 285 -21.45 -8.96 -8.59
CA HIS A 285 -22.65 -8.90 -7.75
C HIS A 285 -23.11 -7.48 -7.41
N LYS A 286 -22.48 -6.45 -8.01
CA LYS A 286 -22.76 -5.02 -7.78
C LYS A 286 -22.73 -4.62 -6.30
N ARG A 287 -21.84 -5.24 -5.53
CA ARG A 287 -21.67 -5.00 -4.10
C ARG A 287 -20.77 -3.81 -3.84
N LEU A 288 -20.94 -3.21 -2.66
CA LEU A 288 -20.28 -1.96 -2.28
C LEU A 288 -18.92 -2.23 -1.61
N ILE A 289 -17.85 -1.64 -2.15
CA ILE A 289 -16.54 -1.55 -1.50
C ILE A 289 -16.37 -0.12 -0.98
N THR A 290 -15.90 0.02 0.25
CA THR A 290 -15.60 1.33 0.85
C THR A 290 -14.23 1.37 1.49
N SER A 291 -13.66 2.57 1.60
CA SER A 291 -12.40 2.84 2.29
C SER A 291 -12.59 4.09 3.16
N PRO A 292 -12.69 3.96 4.49
CA PRO A 292 -12.71 5.11 5.37
C PRO A 292 -11.43 5.94 5.23
N PRO A 293 -11.47 7.29 5.21
CA PRO A 293 -10.26 8.09 5.00
C PRO A 293 -9.17 7.92 6.07
N VAL A 294 -9.57 7.48 7.26
CA VAL A 294 -8.67 7.17 8.39
C VAL A 294 -8.05 5.78 8.31
N ALA A 295 -8.49 4.92 7.38
CA ALA A 295 -7.91 3.59 7.14
C ALA A 295 -6.65 3.71 6.26
N VAL A 296 -5.65 4.42 6.77
CA VAL A 296 -4.31 4.56 6.16
C VAL A 296 -3.29 4.00 7.14
N PHE A 297 -2.44 3.06 6.72
CA PHE A 297 -1.61 2.28 7.63
C PHE A 297 -0.13 2.42 7.30
N PRO A 298 0.73 2.83 8.26
CA PRO A 298 2.15 2.95 8.01
C PRO A 298 2.79 1.61 7.64
N HIS A 299 3.44 1.57 6.48
CA HIS A 299 4.08 0.39 5.90
C HIS A 299 5.58 0.64 5.69
N PRO A 300 6.44 0.23 6.65
CA PRO A 300 7.89 0.41 6.53
C PRO A 300 8.49 -0.55 5.49
N ILE A 301 9.20 0.01 4.50
CA ILE A 301 9.86 -0.78 3.45
C ILE A 301 11.29 -1.13 3.88
N ALA A 302 11.74 -2.36 3.57
CA ALA A 302 13.11 -2.81 3.86
C ALA A 302 14.21 -1.81 3.44
N SER A 303 15.23 -1.68 4.30
CA SER A 303 16.42 -0.86 4.07
C SER A 303 17.40 -1.42 3.03
N ASP A 304 17.34 -2.71 2.74
CA ASP A 304 18.32 -3.44 1.91
C ASP A 304 17.74 -3.96 0.59
N LEU A 305 16.77 -3.24 0.02
CA LEU A 305 16.05 -3.68 -1.18
C LEU A 305 16.96 -3.68 -2.43
N THR A 306 17.41 -4.87 -2.82
CA THR A 306 18.15 -5.09 -4.08
C THR A 306 17.25 -4.95 -5.31
N PHE A 307 17.83 -4.63 -6.47
CA PHE A 307 17.07 -4.58 -7.74
C PHE A 307 16.32 -5.87 -8.04
N SER A 308 16.90 -7.06 -7.77
CA SER A 308 16.20 -8.33 -7.99
C SER A 308 14.94 -8.50 -7.13
N ARG A 309 14.97 -8.00 -5.89
CA ARG A 309 13.81 -8.04 -4.99
C ARG A 309 12.74 -7.06 -5.44
N TYR A 310 13.13 -5.83 -5.79
CA TYR A 310 12.24 -4.84 -6.37
C TYR A 310 11.60 -5.33 -7.68
N TRP A 311 12.40 -5.91 -8.59
CA TRP A 311 11.90 -6.50 -9.83
C TRP A 311 10.89 -7.60 -9.55
N ASN A 312 11.14 -8.49 -8.58
CA ASN A 312 10.17 -9.51 -8.17
C ASN A 312 8.89 -8.89 -7.57
N TYR A 313 9.01 -7.79 -6.82
CA TYR A 313 7.85 -7.04 -6.33
C TYR A 313 7.01 -6.46 -7.49
N LEU A 314 7.62 -5.69 -8.40
CA LEU A 314 6.93 -5.10 -9.57
C LEU A 314 6.31 -6.18 -10.45
N ARG A 315 6.97 -7.33 -10.52
CA ARG A 315 6.46 -8.53 -11.17
C ARG A 315 5.22 -9.08 -10.51
N LYS A 316 5.15 -9.16 -9.18
CA LYS A 316 3.92 -9.57 -8.47
C LYS A 316 2.77 -8.63 -8.80
N GLN A 317 3.02 -7.31 -8.79
CA GLN A 317 2.01 -6.30 -9.10
C GLN A 317 1.41 -6.48 -10.50
N THR A 318 2.24 -6.74 -11.51
CA THR A 318 1.75 -6.99 -12.88
C THR A 318 1.19 -8.40 -13.06
N PHE A 319 1.73 -9.40 -12.36
CA PHE A 319 1.28 -10.78 -12.43
C PHE A 319 -0.13 -10.98 -11.88
N VAL A 320 -0.50 -10.20 -10.87
CA VAL A 320 -1.88 -10.16 -10.34
C VAL A 320 -2.91 -9.93 -11.46
N LEU A 321 -2.60 -9.10 -12.47
CA LEU A 321 -3.50 -8.82 -13.59
C LEU A 321 -3.68 -10.02 -14.54
N GLU A 322 -2.80 -11.02 -14.50
CA GLU A 322 -2.93 -12.26 -15.26
C GLU A 322 -3.91 -13.25 -14.61
N SER A 323 -4.19 -13.10 -13.31
CA SER A 323 -5.16 -13.93 -12.58
C SER A 323 -6.59 -13.42 -12.81
N TYR A 324 -7.55 -14.32 -13.03
CA TYR A 324 -8.96 -13.93 -13.18
C TYR A 324 -9.92 -15.09 -12.87
N ILE A 325 -11.11 -14.74 -12.37
CA ILE A 325 -12.18 -15.70 -12.05
C ILE A 325 -13.25 -15.79 -13.14
N SER A 326 -13.42 -14.76 -13.96
CA SER A 326 -14.45 -14.69 -15.00
C SER A 326 -13.94 -13.96 -16.25
N THR A 327 -14.65 -14.11 -17.37
CA THR A 327 -14.33 -13.40 -18.63
C THR A 327 -14.43 -11.88 -18.47
N VAL A 328 -15.38 -11.40 -17.66
CA VAL A 328 -15.53 -9.96 -17.38
C VAL A 328 -14.33 -9.46 -16.59
N ASN A 329 -13.92 -10.19 -15.53
CA ASN A 329 -12.73 -9.83 -14.77
C ASN A 329 -11.46 -9.86 -15.64
N TRP A 330 -11.32 -10.88 -16.51
CA TRP A 330 -10.23 -10.92 -17.48
C TRP A 330 -10.19 -9.68 -18.35
N LEU A 331 -11.34 -9.27 -18.93
CA LEU A 331 -11.44 -8.07 -19.76
C LEU A 331 -11.07 -6.81 -18.98
N MET A 332 -11.54 -6.69 -17.72
CA MET A 332 -11.18 -5.58 -16.84
C MET A 332 -9.68 -5.54 -16.54
N ASN A 333 -9.06 -6.68 -16.23
CA ASN A 333 -7.62 -6.75 -15.97
C ASN A 333 -6.81 -6.43 -17.24
N ARG A 334 -7.28 -6.86 -18.43
CA ARG A 334 -6.67 -6.46 -19.71
C ARG A 334 -6.79 -4.96 -19.96
N ALA A 335 -7.93 -4.35 -19.65
CA ALA A 335 -8.13 -2.91 -19.78
C ALA A 335 -7.23 -2.13 -18.81
N LEU A 336 -7.12 -2.56 -17.56
CA LEU A 336 -6.21 -1.98 -16.56
C LEU A 336 -4.75 -2.10 -17.03
N PHE A 337 -4.34 -3.29 -17.50
CA PHE A 337 -3.03 -3.53 -18.07
C PHE A 337 -2.72 -2.56 -19.23
N LEU A 338 -3.60 -2.47 -20.23
CA LEU A 338 -3.38 -1.63 -21.41
C LEU A 338 -3.34 -0.14 -21.05
N THR A 339 -4.22 0.28 -20.14
CA THR A 339 -4.30 1.67 -19.68
C THR A 339 -3.03 2.05 -18.92
N HIS A 340 -2.61 1.23 -17.96
CA HIS A 340 -1.41 1.51 -17.18
C HIS A 340 -0.17 1.48 -18.08
N PHE A 341 -0.05 0.50 -18.99
CA PHE A 341 1.01 0.44 -19.99
C PHE A 341 1.11 1.75 -20.81
N TYR A 342 -0.03 2.21 -21.34
CA TYR A 342 -0.09 3.42 -22.15
C TYR A 342 0.27 4.67 -21.35
N LEU A 343 -0.26 4.80 -20.13
CA LEU A 343 0.00 5.95 -19.26
C LEU A 343 1.46 5.98 -18.79
N SER A 344 2.06 4.85 -18.44
CA SER A 344 3.45 4.81 -17.96
C SER A 344 4.46 5.25 -19.01
N TRP A 345 4.41 4.72 -20.23
CA TRP A 345 5.31 5.19 -21.30
C TRP A 345 4.90 6.56 -21.85
N GLY A 346 3.61 6.90 -21.82
CA GLY A 346 3.13 8.26 -22.11
C GLY A 346 3.64 9.31 -21.12
N PHE A 347 3.88 8.90 -19.87
CA PHE A 347 4.50 9.73 -18.84
C PHE A 347 6.02 9.85 -19.04
N VAL A 348 6.72 8.75 -19.35
CA VAL A 348 8.19 8.75 -19.46
C VAL A 348 8.71 9.39 -20.77
N ALA A 349 8.04 9.17 -21.90
CA ALA A 349 8.53 9.61 -23.21
C ALA A 349 8.79 11.14 -23.32
N PRO A 350 7.93 12.02 -22.76
CA PRO A 350 8.17 13.47 -22.73
C PRO A 350 9.46 13.87 -22.03
N TYR A 351 9.89 13.17 -20.99
CA TYR A 351 11.16 13.46 -20.32
C TYR A 351 12.37 13.13 -21.19
N PHE A 352 12.30 12.05 -21.98
CA PHE A 352 13.32 11.75 -22.98
C PHE A 352 13.41 12.85 -24.04
N MET A 353 12.26 13.32 -24.54
CA MET A 353 12.22 14.42 -25.51
C MET A 353 12.73 15.74 -24.91
N ALA A 354 12.35 16.06 -23.68
CA ALA A 354 12.81 17.25 -22.96
C ALA A 354 14.34 17.26 -22.76
N MET A 355 14.95 16.12 -22.41
CA MET A 355 16.41 16.01 -22.33
C MET A 355 17.09 16.32 -23.66
N VAL A 356 16.53 15.85 -24.78
CA VAL A 356 17.04 16.16 -26.12
C VAL A 356 16.90 17.65 -26.45
N HIS A 357 15.76 18.26 -26.12
CA HIS A 357 15.55 19.70 -26.33
C HIS A 357 16.54 20.55 -25.51
N VAL A 358 16.76 20.21 -24.24
CA VAL A 358 17.72 20.89 -23.36
C VAL A 358 19.15 20.71 -23.85
N ALA A 359 19.54 19.49 -24.22
CA ALA A 359 20.86 19.22 -24.77
C ALA A 359 21.12 19.98 -26.08
N ALA A 360 20.12 20.04 -26.98
CA ALA A 360 20.19 20.81 -28.22
C ALA A 360 20.34 22.32 -27.94
N ALA A 361 19.59 22.86 -26.98
CA ALA A 361 19.68 24.26 -26.58
C ALA A 361 21.04 24.63 -25.98
N LEU A 362 21.56 23.79 -25.07
CA LEU A 362 22.90 23.97 -24.50
C LEU A 362 23.98 23.93 -25.60
N GLN A 363 23.84 23.03 -26.56
CA GLN A 363 24.80 22.91 -27.66
C GLN A 363 24.82 24.16 -28.55
N ILE A 364 23.65 24.72 -28.86
CA ILE A 364 23.54 25.97 -29.62
C ILE A 364 24.16 27.13 -28.86
N TYR A 365 23.89 27.23 -27.54
CA TYR A 365 24.47 28.27 -26.68
C TYR A 365 26.00 28.20 -26.65
N ILE A 366 26.57 27.00 -26.51
CA ILE A 366 28.03 26.81 -26.42
C ILE A 366 28.72 27.10 -27.77
N LYS A 367 28.11 26.73 -28.90
CA LYS A 367 28.76 26.79 -30.23
C LYS A 367 28.37 28.00 -31.09
N GLY A 368 27.39 28.80 -30.67
CA GLY A 368 27.01 30.04 -31.38
C GLY A 368 26.38 29.81 -32.75
N TYR A 369 25.50 28.82 -32.88
CA TYR A 369 24.80 28.49 -34.14
C TYR A 369 23.78 29.58 -34.59
N SER A 370 23.44 29.57 -35.89
CA SER A 370 22.66 30.64 -36.58
C SER A 370 21.16 30.70 -36.23
N TYR A 371 20.52 31.84 -36.58
CA TYR A 371 19.13 32.22 -36.25
C TYR A 371 18.02 31.21 -36.67
N GLY A 372 18.23 30.39 -37.70
CA GLY A 372 17.25 29.41 -38.17
C GLY A 372 17.17 28.14 -37.30
N GLU A 373 18.25 27.77 -36.63
CA GLU A 373 18.30 26.63 -35.70
C GLU A 373 17.82 27.03 -34.29
N THR A 374 17.84 28.32 -33.97
CA THR A 374 17.36 28.85 -32.68
C THR A 374 15.84 28.85 -32.53
N THR A 375 15.05 28.97 -33.60
CA THR A 375 13.57 29.05 -33.52
C THR A 375 12.89 27.71 -33.26
N CYS A 376 13.40 26.60 -33.84
CA CYS A 376 12.89 25.27 -33.50
C CYS A 376 13.31 24.86 -32.07
N THR A 377 14.52 25.26 -31.67
CA THR A 377 15.05 24.99 -30.35
C THR A 377 14.31 25.78 -29.27
N SER A 378 13.86 27.01 -29.55
CA SER A 378 13.02 27.77 -28.61
C SER A 378 11.64 27.12 -28.41
N GLY A 379 11.04 26.54 -29.46
CA GLY A 379 9.80 25.76 -29.35
C GLY A 379 9.95 24.51 -28.49
N GLY A 380 11.00 23.71 -28.72
CA GLY A 380 11.30 22.52 -27.90
C GLY A 380 11.60 22.86 -26.44
N LEU A 381 12.32 23.96 -26.18
CA LEU A 381 12.60 24.42 -24.83
C LEU A 381 11.33 24.85 -24.09
N LEU A 382 10.38 25.50 -24.77
CA LEU A 382 9.08 25.84 -24.18
C LEU A 382 8.32 24.57 -23.75
N LEU A 383 8.33 23.51 -24.56
CA LEU A 383 7.71 22.23 -24.19
C LEU A 383 8.38 21.61 -22.96
N ALA A 384 9.71 21.63 -22.89
CA ALA A 384 10.46 21.16 -21.73
C ALA A 384 10.15 21.98 -20.46
N ILE A 385 10.00 23.31 -20.59
CA ILE A 385 9.61 24.19 -19.47
C ILE A 385 8.20 23.86 -18.98
N TRP A 386 7.23 23.67 -19.88
CA TRP A 386 5.86 23.29 -19.50
C TRP A 386 5.82 21.95 -18.77
N LEU A 387 6.56 20.95 -19.26
CA LEU A 387 6.70 19.66 -18.59
C LEU A 387 7.30 19.83 -17.19
N ALA A 388 8.34 20.66 -17.04
CA ALA A 388 8.97 20.92 -15.75
C ALA A 388 7.99 21.58 -14.76
N ILE A 389 7.17 22.54 -15.20
CA ILE A 389 6.14 23.18 -14.37
C ILE A 389 5.09 22.15 -13.91
N CYS A 390 4.61 21.30 -14.83
CA CYS A 390 3.63 20.26 -14.52
C CYS A 390 4.21 19.24 -13.53
N THR A 391 5.45 18.80 -13.75
CA THR A 391 6.17 17.88 -12.85
C THR A 391 6.35 18.49 -11.46
N PHE A 392 6.70 19.77 -11.36
CA PHE A 392 6.84 20.43 -10.07
C PHE A 392 5.50 20.51 -9.32
N THR A 393 4.42 20.80 -10.03
CA THR A 393 3.05 20.83 -9.47
C THR A 393 2.62 19.45 -8.98
N GLU A 394 2.91 18.41 -9.76
CA GLU A 394 2.69 17.01 -9.41
C GLU A 394 3.45 16.62 -8.13
N LEU A 395 4.77 16.83 -8.09
CA LEU A 395 5.61 16.50 -6.93
C LEU A 395 5.17 17.27 -5.67
N LEU A 396 4.79 18.55 -5.82
CA LEU A 396 4.29 19.36 -4.71
C LEU A 396 2.97 18.79 -4.15
N SER A 397 2.07 18.33 -5.04
CA SER A 397 0.81 17.71 -4.64
C SER A 397 1.03 16.38 -3.94
N MET A 398 1.92 15.54 -4.48
CA MET A 398 2.35 14.27 -3.87
C MET A 398 2.93 14.50 -2.47
N TRP A 399 3.85 15.47 -2.32
CA TRP A 399 4.41 15.84 -1.02
C TRP A 399 3.34 16.31 -0.04
N ASN A 400 2.39 17.13 -0.50
CA ASN A 400 1.30 17.60 0.34
C ASN A 400 0.42 16.45 0.83
N LEU A 401 0.02 15.52 -0.05
CA LEU A 401 -0.75 14.34 0.34
C LEU A 401 -0.01 13.49 1.37
N THR A 402 1.24 13.15 1.09
CA THR A 402 2.06 12.30 1.98
C THR A 402 2.23 12.94 3.35
N ARG A 403 2.42 14.26 3.40
CA ARG A 403 2.49 15.02 4.65
C ARG A 403 1.19 14.93 5.45
N ILE A 404 0.05 15.04 4.78
CA ILE A 404 -1.27 14.89 5.41
C ILE A 404 -1.49 13.45 5.90
N GLU A 405 -1.13 12.43 5.13
CA GLU A 405 -1.21 11.03 5.56
C GLU A 405 -0.33 10.74 6.78
N VAL A 406 0.91 11.23 6.78
CA VAL A 406 1.84 11.12 7.92
C VAL A 406 1.27 11.82 9.15
N GLN A 407 0.72 13.04 9.00
CA GLN A 407 0.08 13.76 10.10
C GLN A 407 -1.12 12.98 10.65
N LEU A 408 -1.96 12.43 9.77
CA LEU A 408 -3.12 11.63 10.15
C LEU A 408 -2.70 10.39 10.92
N CYS A 409 -1.71 9.64 10.42
CA CYS A 409 -1.17 8.46 11.11
C CYS A 409 -0.66 8.79 12.52
N ASN A 410 0.02 9.92 12.69
CA ASN A 410 0.52 10.38 13.99
C ASN A 410 -0.62 10.72 14.97
N ILE A 411 -1.72 11.30 14.48
CA ILE A 411 -2.90 11.62 15.30
C ILE A 411 -3.66 10.34 15.68
N LEU A 412 -3.77 9.39 14.76
CA LEU A 412 -4.46 8.11 14.97
C LEU A 412 -3.67 7.15 15.89
N SER A 413 -2.39 7.41 16.14
CA SER A 413 -1.53 6.59 17.02
C SER A 413 -0.66 7.46 17.92
N PRO A 414 -1.24 8.14 18.92
CA PRO A 414 -0.52 9.12 19.74
C PRO A 414 0.61 8.52 20.59
N GLU A 415 0.52 7.22 20.92
CA GLU A 415 1.54 6.49 21.70
C GLU A 415 2.66 5.91 20.83
N ALA A 416 2.48 5.88 19.50
CA ALA A 416 3.48 5.34 18.60
C ALA A 416 4.61 6.36 18.32
N PRO A 417 5.80 5.88 17.90
CA PRO A 417 6.85 6.78 17.43
C PRO A 417 6.36 7.66 16.28
N LYS A 418 6.59 8.97 16.40
CA LYS A 418 6.16 9.94 15.38
C LYS A 418 6.83 9.66 14.04
N LEU A 419 6.01 9.57 13.01
CA LEU A 419 6.42 9.50 11.62
C LEU A 419 6.82 10.90 11.13
N SER A 420 7.87 10.95 10.31
CA SER A 420 8.35 12.18 9.69
C SER A 420 8.71 11.96 8.22
N LEU A 421 8.58 13.02 7.43
CA LEU A 421 9.03 13.10 6.05
C LEU A 421 10.49 13.53 5.91
N ASP A 422 11.19 13.87 6.99
CA ASP A 422 12.54 14.45 6.93
C ASP A 422 13.57 13.56 6.21
N TYR A 423 13.31 12.26 6.16
CA TYR A 423 14.17 11.26 5.52
C TYR A 423 13.83 11.01 4.04
N TYR A 424 12.82 11.68 3.49
CA TYR A 424 12.39 11.50 2.09
C TYR A 424 13.29 12.32 1.17
N ASN A 425 13.90 11.66 0.19
CA ASN A 425 14.66 12.32 -0.86
C ASN A 425 13.78 12.53 -2.10
N TRP A 426 13.21 13.73 -2.24
CA TRP A 426 12.33 14.09 -3.36
C TRP A 426 12.98 14.04 -4.73
N SER A 427 14.30 14.25 -4.82
CA SER A 427 15.02 14.06 -6.09
C SER A 427 15.07 12.58 -6.49
N MET A 428 15.24 11.67 -5.53
CA MET A 428 15.21 10.24 -5.77
C MET A 428 13.79 9.73 -6.04
N ILE A 429 12.77 10.34 -5.44
CA ILE A 429 11.36 10.05 -5.75
C ILE A 429 11.06 10.37 -7.22
N PHE A 430 11.50 11.54 -7.71
CA PHE A 430 11.33 11.87 -9.14
C PHE A 430 12.05 10.85 -10.05
N VAL A 431 13.28 10.45 -9.71
CA VAL A 431 13.99 9.41 -10.47
C VAL A 431 13.25 8.07 -10.40
N ALA A 432 12.72 7.70 -9.23
CA ALA A 432 11.93 6.49 -9.04
C ALA A 432 10.66 6.49 -9.90
N MET A 433 9.94 7.61 -9.99
CA MET A 433 8.78 7.77 -10.88
C MET A 433 9.12 7.42 -12.33
N LEU A 434 10.23 7.94 -12.85
CA LEU A 434 10.66 7.63 -14.21
C LEU A 434 11.08 6.17 -14.38
N VAL A 435 11.79 5.62 -13.40
CA VAL A 435 12.28 4.23 -13.44
C VAL A 435 11.15 3.24 -13.34
N ASP A 436 10.22 3.39 -12.39
CA ASP A 436 9.10 2.47 -12.18
C ASP A 436 8.17 2.47 -13.40
N ASN A 437 7.75 3.66 -13.87
CA ASN A 437 6.92 3.77 -15.08
C ASN A 437 7.64 3.28 -16.35
N PHE A 438 8.97 3.36 -16.42
CA PHE A 438 9.69 2.76 -17.54
C PHE A 438 9.68 1.23 -17.47
N LEU A 439 9.88 0.68 -16.27
CA LEU A 439 9.99 -0.76 -16.02
C LEU A 439 8.64 -1.48 -15.98
N TYR A 440 7.56 -0.80 -15.60
CA TYR A 440 6.22 -1.39 -15.47
C TYR A 440 5.77 -2.08 -16.77
N PRO A 441 5.80 -1.42 -17.95
CA PRO A 441 5.48 -2.06 -19.24
C PRO A 441 6.32 -3.30 -19.56
N ILE A 442 7.61 -3.27 -19.23
CA ILE A 442 8.53 -4.40 -19.45
C ILE A 442 8.15 -5.56 -18.53
N SER A 443 7.91 -5.27 -17.26
CA SER A 443 7.46 -6.24 -16.25
C SER A 443 6.13 -6.87 -16.64
N ALA A 444 5.18 -6.05 -17.09
CA ALA A 444 3.85 -6.46 -17.49
C ALA A 444 3.88 -7.37 -18.73
N PHE A 445 4.68 -7.03 -19.75
CA PHE A 445 4.92 -7.89 -20.90
C PHE A 445 5.54 -9.23 -20.44
N TRP A 446 6.59 -9.19 -19.61
CA TRP A 446 7.19 -10.40 -19.06
C TRP A 446 6.14 -11.24 -18.30
N SER A 447 5.18 -10.63 -17.60
CA SER A 447 4.17 -11.33 -16.77
C SER A 447 3.20 -12.09 -17.62
N HIS A 448 2.78 -11.46 -18.71
CA HIS A 448 1.93 -12.09 -19.70
C HIS A 448 2.55 -13.34 -20.34
N PHE A 449 3.84 -13.35 -20.69
CA PHE A 449 4.45 -14.51 -21.35
C PHE A 449 4.92 -15.62 -20.39
N SER A 450 5.47 -15.24 -19.24
CA SER A 450 6.06 -16.22 -18.32
C SER A 450 5.02 -17.04 -17.57
N GLN A 451 3.85 -16.45 -17.23
CA GLN A 451 2.78 -17.09 -16.45
C GLN A 451 3.28 -17.81 -15.17
N THR A 452 4.43 -17.37 -14.63
CA THR A 452 5.02 -17.88 -13.39
C THR A 452 5.54 -16.74 -12.51
N ILE A 453 5.40 -16.89 -11.20
CA ILE A 453 5.90 -15.94 -10.20
C ILE A 453 6.38 -16.68 -8.96
N ASN A 454 7.43 -16.16 -8.32
CA ASN A 454 7.85 -16.59 -6.98
C ASN A 454 7.35 -15.57 -5.96
N TRP A 455 6.64 -16.05 -4.95
CA TRP A 455 6.21 -15.24 -3.82
C TRP A 455 6.52 -15.98 -2.53
N SER A 456 7.40 -15.39 -1.71
CA SER A 456 7.83 -15.94 -0.43
C SER A 456 8.33 -17.40 -0.50
N GLY A 457 9.06 -17.74 -1.57
CA GLY A 457 9.64 -19.08 -1.77
C GLY A 457 8.71 -20.10 -2.42
N ILE A 458 7.47 -19.73 -2.72
CA ILE A 458 6.50 -20.56 -3.41
C ILE A 458 6.38 -20.08 -4.85
N ARG A 459 6.61 -20.97 -5.81
CA ARG A 459 6.41 -20.66 -7.23
C ARG A 459 5.02 -21.06 -7.68
N TYR A 460 4.27 -20.08 -8.15
CA TYR A 460 2.95 -20.27 -8.73
C TYR A 460 3.03 -20.24 -10.26
N ASN A 461 2.25 -21.09 -10.91
CA ASN A 461 2.09 -21.08 -12.36
C ASN A 461 0.61 -20.96 -12.69
N LEU A 462 0.28 -20.00 -13.54
CA LEU A 462 -1.08 -19.77 -14.01
C LEU A 462 -1.36 -20.55 -15.29
N LYS A 463 -2.60 -21.02 -15.42
CA LYS A 463 -3.18 -21.51 -16.66
C LYS A 463 -4.62 -21.03 -16.72
N ASN A 464 -4.99 -20.35 -17.81
CA ASN A 464 -6.32 -19.75 -17.97
C ASN A 464 -6.72 -18.85 -16.77
N GLY A 465 -5.78 -18.04 -16.28
CA GLY A 465 -6.02 -17.10 -15.17
C GLY A 465 -6.08 -17.72 -13.78
N LYS A 466 -5.86 -19.02 -13.66
CA LYS A 466 -5.96 -19.76 -12.40
C LYS A 466 -4.66 -20.44 -12.05
N ILE A 467 -4.34 -20.55 -10.76
CA ILE A 467 -3.23 -21.37 -10.29
C ILE A 467 -3.46 -22.81 -10.72
N HIS A 468 -2.53 -23.34 -11.50
CA HIS A 468 -2.57 -24.71 -12.00
C HIS A 468 -1.45 -25.58 -11.39
N LYS A 469 -0.32 -24.97 -11.04
CA LYS A 469 0.82 -25.67 -10.45
C LYS A 469 1.49 -24.82 -9.38
N ILE A 470 1.72 -25.44 -8.23
CA ILE A 470 2.41 -24.85 -7.07
C ILE A 470 3.69 -25.65 -6.83
N GLU A 471 4.85 -24.99 -6.91
CA GLU A 471 6.14 -25.60 -6.63
C GLU A 471 6.73 -25.00 -5.36
N ARG A 472 7.07 -25.84 -4.39
CA ARG A 472 7.73 -25.45 -3.14
C ARG A 472 9.14 -25.99 -3.17
N ASN A 473 10.14 -25.12 -3.17
CA ASN A 473 11.53 -25.54 -3.20
C ASN A 473 12.09 -25.48 -1.77
N LYS A 474 12.27 -26.65 -1.13
CA LYS A 474 12.72 -26.74 0.27
C LYS A 474 14.09 -26.09 0.52
N ASP A 475 14.92 -25.96 -0.53
CA ASP A 475 16.30 -25.47 -0.43
C ASP A 475 16.54 -24.09 -1.08
N LYS A 476 15.49 -23.40 -1.56
CA LYS A 476 15.62 -22.12 -2.30
C LYS A 476 14.59 -21.04 -1.94
N GLY A 477 13.87 -21.19 -0.83
CA GLY A 477 13.00 -20.13 -0.31
C GLY A 477 13.83 -19.01 0.32
N PRO A 478 13.47 -17.73 0.17
CA PRO A 478 14.13 -16.69 0.95
C PRO A 478 13.80 -16.91 2.44
N GLU A 479 14.79 -16.86 3.32
CA GLU A 479 14.59 -16.86 4.78
C GLU A 479 13.77 -15.64 5.25
N PHE A 480 13.63 -14.62 4.40
CA PHE A 480 13.00 -13.33 4.66
C PHE A 480 11.81 -13.09 3.72
N THR A 481 10.83 -12.31 4.17
CA THR A 481 9.75 -11.82 3.31
C THR A 481 10.31 -10.93 2.19
N ASP A 482 9.66 -10.91 1.02
CA ASP A 482 10.18 -10.18 -0.16
C ASP A 482 10.45 -8.69 0.11
N LEU A 483 9.69 -8.09 1.04
CA LEU A 483 9.77 -6.69 1.48
C LEU A 483 10.35 -6.50 2.89
N GLY A 484 10.69 -7.59 3.61
CA GLY A 484 11.30 -7.53 4.95
C GLY A 484 12.81 -7.36 4.88
N GLY A 485 13.38 -6.54 5.77
CA GLY A 485 14.82 -6.32 5.81
C GLY A 485 15.61 -7.57 6.22
N LYS A 486 16.84 -7.73 5.70
CA LYS A 486 17.74 -8.85 6.10
C LYS A 486 18.34 -8.71 7.49
N HIS A 487 18.27 -7.53 8.12
CA HIS A 487 18.90 -7.27 9.41
C HIS A 487 17.89 -7.40 10.54
N LEU A 488 17.76 -8.62 11.08
CA LEU A 488 16.92 -8.89 12.26
C LEU A 488 17.41 -8.18 13.53
N TYR A 489 18.61 -7.61 13.53
CA TYR A 489 19.10 -6.70 14.57
C TYR A 489 20.15 -5.78 13.96
N GLY A 490 19.83 -4.49 13.80
CA GLY A 490 20.85 -3.45 13.72
C GLY A 490 21.74 -3.52 14.96
N LYS A 491 23.06 -3.55 14.76
CA LYS A 491 24.10 -3.60 15.80
C LYS A 491 23.68 -2.84 17.08
N LYS A 492 23.73 -3.54 18.22
CA LYS A 492 23.63 -2.99 19.58
C LYS A 492 24.32 -1.61 19.68
N ALA A 493 23.55 -0.54 19.65
CA ALA A 493 23.85 0.62 20.48
C ALA A 493 23.19 0.32 21.83
N ALA A 494 24.02 0.04 22.83
CA ALA A 494 23.55 -0.26 24.18
C ALA A 494 22.70 0.91 24.71
N THR A 495 21.40 0.71 24.89
CA THR A 495 20.56 1.55 25.74
C THR A 495 20.54 0.97 27.16
N PRO A 496 20.64 1.81 28.21
CA PRO A 496 20.76 1.32 29.57
C PRO A 496 19.43 0.69 30.03
N LYS A 497 19.55 -0.39 30.80
CA LYS A 497 18.44 -1.09 31.46
C LYS A 497 17.54 -0.11 32.24
N ALA A 498 16.45 0.32 31.65
CA ALA A 498 15.30 0.84 32.39
C ALA A 498 14.33 -0.33 32.58
N SER A 499 14.21 -0.80 33.81
CA SER A 499 13.27 -1.86 34.18
C SER A 499 11.82 -1.44 33.87
N LEU A 500 11.15 -2.23 33.03
CA LEU A 500 9.78 -2.07 32.53
C LEU A 500 8.67 -1.95 33.60
N LEU A 501 8.95 -2.25 34.87
CA LEU A 501 8.00 -2.05 35.97
C LEU A 501 7.88 -0.58 36.40
N GLY A 502 8.81 0.30 36.01
CA GLY A 502 8.83 1.70 36.42
C GLY A 502 7.94 2.64 35.59
N SER A 503 7.55 2.28 34.36
CA SER A 503 6.71 3.15 33.51
C SER A 503 5.22 2.95 33.78
N LEU A 504 4.78 1.71 34.05
CA LEU A 504 3.39 1.40 34.39
C LEU A 504 2.98 1.96 35.76
N GLY A 505 3.88 1.93 36.75
CA GLY A 505 3.61 2.49 38.09
C GLY A 505 3.46 4.01 38.12
N ARG A 506 4.08 4.75 37.18
CA ARG A 506 3.94 6.22 37.12
C ARG A 506 2.67 6.68 36.40
N SER A 507 2.12 5.87 35.50
CA SER A 507 0.87 6.20 34.79
C SER A 507 -0.35 6.12 35.71
N LEU A 508 -0.41 5.14 36.61
CA LEU A 508 -1.50 5.01 37.59
C LEU A 508 -1.45 6.05 38.72
N ALA A 509 -0.24 6.50 39.12
CA ALA A 509 -0.09 7.51 40.18
C ALA A 509 -0.50 8.92 39.75
N HIS A 510 -0.49 9.24 38.45
CA HIS A 510 -0.94 10.53 37.94
C HIS A 510 -2.46 10.65 37.76
N TRP A 511 -3.21 9.57 37.95
CA TRP A 511 -4.68 9.58 37.85
C TRP A 511 -5.39 9.93 39.16
N HIS A 512 -4.68 9.93 40.31
CA HIS A 512 -5.31 10.05 41.64
C HIS A 512 -5.00 11.34 42.43
N GLN A 513 -4.56 12.42 41.77
CA GLN A 513 -4.44 13.71 42.46
C GLN A 513 -5.36 14.79 41.87
N PRO A 514 -6.34 15.30 42.62
CA PRO A 514 -7.06 16.49 42.23
C PRO A 514 -6.11 17.69 42.30
N LYS A 515 -6.07 18.49 41.23
CA LYS A 515 -5.33 19.75 41.16
C LYS A 515 -5.82 20.67 42.30
N LYS A 516 -4.99 20.86 43.33
CA LYS A 516 -5.12 21.99 44.24
C LYS A 516 -4.57 23.24 43.54
N TYR A 517 -5.40 24.27 43.53
CA TYR A 517 -5.03 25.67 43.32
C TYR A 517 -3.83 26.07 44.19
N ASP A 518 -3.02 27.03 43.75
CA ASP A 518 -2.91 28.32 44.45
C ASP A 518 -1.94 29.33 43.78
N VAL A 519 -2.45 30.57 43.72
CA VAL A 519 -1.89 31.92 43.44
C VAL A 519 -1.45 32.27 42.01
#